data_AF-A0A843CKM6-F1
#
_entry.id   AF-A0A843CKM6-F1
#
_cell.length_a   1.000
_cell.length_b   1.000
_cell.length_c   1.000
_cell.angle_alpha   90.00
_cell.angle_beta   90.00
_cell.angle_gamma   90.00
#
_symmetry.space_group_name_H-M   'P 1'
#
loop_
_entity.id
_entity.type
_entity.pdbx_description
1 polymer ?
#
loop_
_entity_poly.entity_id
_entity_poly.type
_entity_poly.pdbx_seq_one_letter_code
_entity_poly.pdbx_strand_id
1 'polypeptide(L)'
;MLFTRLARAIIRHNRAVFAIWLAALVVSIPAILQVQSVIVYNETAFNPKNSESSIAQDLVSREFSIDQGTSAIVVITANDVRGNSVRDFTLALNQTLHNDAKLSNINNITSIYDIYYQQLLGYTNELHLVVFQTRNATTLATSIEFGIPSTYVNDWISLVSAGPANVNQTQLVSYNQQAYDTSWPIISAQTPPAYQAVAQNYLTLFYRSWNQTFTAQNYTQLQLVSGSPPFARAQNVTKGNLLLTAQPSYYNITIPFIQSLPWTDASTLSLFLSSARFFNLYSQGSVTCSNNNCWNDPNAVRSFTIDAVAQAISADPNQKIVVSEIYDLGPSATSSDITGLAQQVLSNSNILTYPIQPSRSVYSQFVSEENNTMLMIIDFKSGGPDPMNSIPEIRQDVGFANTLSNQKLVAYVTGAPAFNYDIQTQTVMDIERIDPVTITLILVIVGFFFASLVAPLIPVIAIGLSIGIAFGLVFAVGSVITKVHYLVLTLLPVSMLGAGSDYCIFLVSRYVEERKTGRGKTDSV
;
A
#
# COMPACT_ATOMS: atom_id res chain seq x y z
N MET A 1 -74.75 10.04 13.22
CA MET A 1 -75.36 8.90 12.47
C MET A 1 -74.34 7.92 11.87
N LEU A 2 -73.15 8.37 11.44
CA LEU A 2 -72.13 7.47 10.86
C LEU A 2 -71.58 6.45 11.90
N PHE A 3 -71.15 6.95 13.07
CA PHE A 3 -70.60 6.12 14.14
C PHE A 3 -71.60 5.12 14.74
N THR A 4 -72.88 5.47 14.82
CA THR A 4 -73.93 4.55 15.31
C THR A 4 -74.34 3.48 14.30
N ARG A 5 -74.06 3.69 13.00
CA ARG A 5 -74.17 2.64 11.97
C ARG A 5 -72.94 1.73 11.98
N LEU A 6 -71.75 2.30 12.13
CA LEU A 6 -70.50 1.56 12.27
C LEU A 6 -70.52 0.65 13.51
N ALA A 7 -70.92 1.18 14.67
CA ALA A 7 -71.04 0.42 15.92
C ALA A 7 -72.02 -0.76 15.77
N ARG A 8 -73.22 -0.54 15.23
CA ARG A 8 -74.18 -1.62 14.96
C ARG A 8 -73.65 -2.68 14.00
N ALA A 9 -72.90 -2.27 12.97
CA ALA A 9 -72.28 -3.21 12.04
C ALA A 9 -71.19 -4.07 12.73
N ILE A 10 -70.33 -3.44 13.54
CA ILE A 10 -69.29 -4.13 14.30
C ILE A 10 -69.90 -5.10 15.33
N ILE A 11 -70.95 -4.69 16.04
CA ILE A 11 -71.64 -5.52 17.03
C ILE A 11 -72.31 -6.73 16.35
N ARG A 12 -72.97 -6.52 15.20
CA ARG A 12 -73.65 -7.58 14.44
C ARG A 12 -72.68 -8.60 13.85
N HIS A 13 -71.49 -8.17 13.45
CA HIS A 13 -70.49 -8.98 12.76
C HIS A 13 -69.17 -9.12 13.53
N ASN A 14 -69.21 -9.14 14.86
CA ASN A 14 -68.03 -9.16 15.72
C ASN A 14 -67.00 -10.25 15.38
N ARG A 15 -67.45 -11.47 15.04
CA ARG A 15 -66.58 -12.58 14.61
C ARG A 15 -65.91 -12.31 13.27
N ALA A 16 -66.61 -11.68 12.33
CA ALA A 16 -66.04 -11.32 11.03
C ALA A 16 -65.04 -10.17 11.16
N VAL A 17 -65.34 -9.17 12.00
CA VAL A 17 -64.40 -8.08 12.30
C VAL A 17 -63.12 -8.61 12.93
N PHE A 18 -63.23 -9.51 13.91
CA PHE A 18 -62.06 -10.16 14.51
C PHE A 18 -61.27 -10.98 13.48
N ALA A 19 -61.95 -11.74 12.62
CA ALA A 19 -61.31 -12.50 11.55
C ALA A 19 -60.59 -11.59 10.53
N ILE A 20 -61.15 -10.42 10.20
CA ILE A 20 -60.52 -9.43 9.32
C ILE A 20 -59.24 -8.88 9.96
N TRP A 21 -59.26 -8.53 11.24
CA TRP A 21 -58.07 -8.06 11.95
C TRP A 21 -56.99 -9.15 12.06
N LEU A 22 -57.40 -10.39 12.31
CA LEU A 22 -56.48 -11.53 12.35
C LEU A 22 -55.89 -11.83 10.97
N ALA A 23 -56.69 -11.73 9.90
CA ALA A 23 -56.21 -11.85 8.52
C ALA A 23 -55.24 -10.72 8.17
N ALA A 24 -55.53 -9.48 8.57
CA ALA A 24 -54.64 -8.33 8.37
C ALA A 24 -53.30 -8.53 9.09
N LEU A 25 -53.31 -9.09 10.31
CA LEU A 25 -52.08 -9.46 11.02
C LEU A 25 -51.31 -10.52 10.25
N VAL A 26 -51.95 -11.62 9.85
CA VAL A 26 -51.30 -12.72 9.11
C VAL A 26 -50.66 -12.21 7.82
N VAL A 27 -51.35 -11.34 7.09
CA VAL A 27 -50.81 -10.67 5.88
C VAL A 27 -49.63 -9.76 6.22
N SER A 28 -49.61 -9.17 7.40
CA SER A 28 -48.53 -8.29 7.86
C SER A 28 -47.31 -9.05 8.37
N ILE A 29 -47.40 -10.33 8.77
CA ILE A 29 -46.28 -11.09 9.35
C ILE A 29 -45.01 -11.06 8.48
N PRO A 30 -45.06 -11.36 7.17
CA PRO A 30 -43.86 -11.29 6.32
C PRO A 30 -43.26 -9.88 6.26
N ALA A 31 -44.13 -8.86 6.24
CA ALA A 31 -43.73 -7.45 6.21
C ALA A 31 -43.09 -7.01 7.53
N ILE A 32 -43.62 -7.44 8.67
CA ILE A 32 -43.07 -7.19 10.01
C ILE A 32 -41.64 -7.73 10.10
N LEU A 33 -41.41 -8.95 9.62
CA LEU A 33 -40.08 -9.59 9.62
C LEU A 33 -39.07 -8.84 8.73
N GLN A 34 -39.55 -8.04 7.77
CA GLN A 34 -38.70 -7.31 6.83
C GLN A 34 -38.65 -5.79 7.10
N VAL A 35 -39.36 -5.27 8.10
CA VAL A 35 -39.37 -3.83 8.44
C VAL A 35 -37.96 -3.26 8.56
N GLN A 36 -37.02 -4.01 9.15
CA GLN A 36 -35.65 -3.54 9.35
C GLN A 36 -34.90 -3.20 8.03
N SER A 37 -35.34 -3.75 6.89
CA SER A 37 -34.69 -3.52 5.59
C SER A 37 -34.99 -2.15 4.98
N VAL A 38 -36.03 -1.44 5.43
CA VAL A 38 -36.46 -0.15 4.85
C VAL A 38 -36.05 1.06 5.70
N ILE A 39 -35.29 0.81 6.76
CA ILE A 39 -34.95 1.82 7.76
C ILE A 39 -33.56 2.39 7.51
N VAL A 40 -33.45 3.70 7.67
CA VAL A 40 -32.18 4.44 7.56
C VAL A 40 -31.74 4.90 8.94
N TYR A 41 -30.49 4.57 9.27
CA TYR A 41 -29.74 5.06 10.43
C TYR A 41 -28.71 6.05 9.88
N ASN A 42 -28.79 7.34 10.21
CA ASN A 42 -27.89 8.36 9.65
C ASN A 42 -27.49 9.45 10.66
N GLU A 43 -27.58 9.18 11.96
CA GLU A 43 -27.32 10.15 13.02
C GLU A 43 -26.27 9.58 13.99
N THR A 44 -25.06 10.15 13.96
CA THR A 44 -23.95 9.76 14.87
C THR A 44 -24.21 10.17 16.32
N ALA A 45 -25.12 11.13 16.55
CA ALA A 45 -25.43 11.67 17.88
C ALA A 45 -26.06 10.64 18.85
N PHE A 46 -26.62 9.56 18.32
CA PHE A 46 -27.28 8.51 19.12
C PHE A 46 -26.44 7.25 19.28
N ASN A 47 -25.15 7.29 18.91
CA ASN A 47 -24.33 6.09 18.99
C ASN A 47 -24.09 5.69 20.47
N PRO A 48 -24.07 4.39 20.78
CA PRO A 48 -23.71 3.90 22.09
C PRO A 48 -22.28 4.34 22.43
N LYS A 49 -22.09 5.06 23.53
CA LYS A 49 -20.76 5.60 23.90
C LYS A 49 -19.68 4.53 24.08
N ASN A 50 -20.08 3.29 24.32
CA ASN A 50 -19.19 2.16 24.56
C ASN A 50 -19.02 1.24 23.33
N SER A 51 -19.60 1.59 22.18
CA SER A 51 -19.40 0.81 20.94
C SER A 51 -17.98 1.02 20.40
N GLU A 52 -17.52 0.05 19.63
CA GLU A 52 -16.21 0.09 18.98
C GLU A 52 -16.08 1.31 18.05
N SER A 53 -17.10 1.58 17.24
CA SER A 53 -17.12 2.75 16.34
C SER A 53 -17.04 4.09 17.07
N SER A 54 -17.69 4.22 18.24
CA SER A 54 -17.62 5.42 19.08
C SER A 54 -16.23 5.67 19.65
N ILE A 55 -15.60 4.63 20.21
CA ILE A 55 -14.26 4.73 20.82
C ILE A 55 -13.24 5.12 19.75
N ALA A 56 -13.31 4.47 18.59
CA ALA A 56 -12.46 4.75 17.46
C ALA A 56 -12.67 6.18 16.91
N GLN A 57 -13.91 6.67 16.83
CA GLN A 57 -14.17 8.02 16.35
C GLN A 57 -13.67 9.10 17.31
N ASP A 58 -13.76 8.88 18.63
CA ASP A 58 -13.17 9.80 19.61
C ASP A 58 -11.66 9.93 19.38
N LEU A 59 -10.97 8.80 19.13
CA LEU A 59 -9.56 8.79 18.75
C LEU A 59 -9.30 9.57 17.46
N VAL A 60 -10.05 9.30 16.39
CA VAL A 60 -9.81 9.97 15.10
C VAL A 60 -10.10 11.47 15.21
N SER A 61 -11.21 11.88 15.83
CA SER A 61 -11.58 13.30 15.93
C SER A 61 -10.65 14.12 16.82
N ARG A 62 -9.97 13.48 17.79
CA ARG A 62 -8.95 14.13 18.63
C ARG A 62 -7.61 14.28 17.92
N GLU A 63 -7.21 13.29 17.13
CA GLU A 63 -5.84 13.20 16.61
C GLU A 63 -5.72 13.55 15.12
N PHE A 64 -6.83 13.59 14.38
CA PHE A 64 -6.86 13.81 12.94
C PHE A 64 -7.92 14.81 12.52
N SER A 65 -7.63 15.57 11.47
CA SER A 65 -8.56 16.51 10.82
C SER A 65 -8.97 15.97 9.45
N ILE A 66 -9.80 14.92 9.41
CA ILE A 66 -10.22 14.24 8.19
C ILE A 66 -11.75 14.24 8.10
N ASP A 67 -12.28 14.65 6.94
CA ASP A 67 -13.72 14.54 6.66
C ASP A 67 -14.10 13.06 6.48
N GLN A 68 -14.91 12.57 7.41
CA GLN A 68 -15.37 11.20 7.43
C GLN A 68 -16.59 11.07 6.53
N GLY A 69 -16.33 10.78 5.25
CA GLY A 69 -17.37 10.51 4.26
C GLY A 69 -18.05 9.15 4.48
N THR A 70 -18.35 8.46 3.38
CA THR A 70 -19.02 7.14 3.37
C THR A 70 -18.06 5.96 3.60
N SER A 71 -16.81 6.24 3.96
CA SER A 71 -15.75 5.25 4.10
C SER A 71 -15.77 4.59 5.48
N ALA A 72 -15.26 3.36 5.57
CA ALA A 72 -14.91 2.76 6.85
C ALA A 72 -13.44 3.06 7.16
N ILE A 73 -13.11 3.21 8.43
CA ILE A 73 -11.74 3.52 8.86
C ILE A 73 -11.33 2.51 9.91
N VAL A 74 -10.22 1.82 9.68
CA VAL A 74 -9.56 1.02 10.70
C VAL A 74 -8.54 1.90 11.42
N VAL A 75 -8.73 2.06 12.72
CA VAL A 75 -7.91 2.84 13.63
C VAL A 75 -7.00 1.89 14.40
N ILE A 76 -5.72 1.92 14.10
CA ILE A 76 -4.70 1.05 14.68
C ILE A 76 -3.96 1.83 15.77
N THR A 77 -3.89 1.29 16.98
CA THR A 77 -3.24 1.95 18.12
C THR A 77 -2.06 1.14 18.63
N ALA A 78 -0.97 1.83 18.95
CA ALA A 78 0.25 1.26 19.52
C ALA A 78 1.05 2.33 20.30
N ASN A 79 2.09 1.92 21.04
CA ASN A 79 3.00 2.88 21.65
C ASN A 79 3.80 3.68 20.61
N ASP A 80 4.16 3.03 19.49
CA ASP A 80 4.74 3.68 18.30
C ASP A 80 4.27 2.90 17.07
N VAL A 81 3.49 3.55 16.20
CA VAL A 81 2.92 2.94 14.99
C VAL A 81 3.89 2.86 13.82
N ARG A 82 5.10 3.39 13.98
CA ARG A 82 6.12 3.43 12.92
C ARG A 82 7.01 2.19 12.89
N GLY A 83 6.87 1.29 13.87
CA GLY A 83 7.66 0.08 14.00
C GLY A 83 7.21 -1.09 13.11
N ASN A 84 8.01 -2.16 13.10
CA ASN A 84 7.77 -3.36 12.29
C ASN A 84 6.46 -4.09 12.65
N SER A 85 6.08 -4.11 13.92
CA SER A 85 4.84 -4.79 14.36
C SER A 85 3.60 -4.22 13.67
N VAL A 86 3.48 -2.88 13.63
CA VAL A 86 2.36 -2.21 12.98
C VAL A 86 2.45 -2.34 11.46
N ARG A 87 3.65 -2.28 10.87
CA ARG A 87 3.84 -2.59 9.45
C ARG A 87 3.31 -3.98 9.10
N ASP A 88 3.80 -5.02 9.78
CA ASP A 88 3.48 -6.41 9.46
C ASP A 88 1.98 -6.68 9.63
N PHE A 89 1.37 -6.10 10.68
CA PHE A 89 -0.08 -6.12 10.86
C PHE A 89 -0.83 -5.40 9.74
N THR A 90 -0.39 -4.20 9.34
CA THR A 90 -1.07 -3.39 8.32
C THR A 90 -1.00 -4.05 6.95
N LEU A 91 0.15 -4.64 6.60
CA LEU A 91 0.32 -5.41 5.36
C LEU A 91 -0.51 -6.70 5.38
N ALA A 92 -0.53 -7.41 6.51
CA ALA A 92 -1.36 -8.60 6.68
C ALA A 92 -2.86 -8.26 6.57
N LEU A 93 -3.30 -7.14 7.17
CA LEU A 93 -4.68 -6.67 7.09
C LEU A 93 -5.07 -6.29 5.66
N ASN A 94 -4.18 -5.58 4.95
CA ASN A 94 -4.40 -5.26 3.54
C ASN A 94 -4.59 -6.55 2.72
N GLN A 95 -3.77 -7.56 2.99
CA GLN A 95 -3.86 -8.87 2.32
C GLN A 95 -5.13 -9.65 2.69
N THR A 96 -5.58 -9.65 3.96
CA THR A 96 -6.81 -10.36 4.34
C THR A 96 -8.02 -9.72 3.69
N LEU A 97 -8.12 -8.39 3.75
CA LEU A 97 -9.25 -7.65 3.18
C LEU A 97 -9.36 -7.83 1.66
N HIS A 98 -8.24 -7.88 0.93
CA HIS A 98 -8.23 -8.14 -0.52
C HIS A 98 -8.61 -9.57 -0.89
N ASN A 99 -8.33 -10.54 0.00
CA ASN A 99 -8.57 -11.95 -0.27
C ASN A 99 -9.92 -12.46 0.27
N ASP A 100 -10.65 -11.66 1.05
CA ASP A 100 -11.99 -12.03 1.52
C ASP A 100 -13.03 -11.87 0.40
N ALA A 101 -13.49 -13.00 -0.13
CA ALA A 101 -14.53 -13.05 -1.16
C ALA A 101 -15.88 -12.46 -0.71
N LYS A 102 -16.14 -12.34 0.60
CA LYS A 102 -17.35 -11.70 1.13
C LYS A 102 -17.31 -10.18 0.96
N LEU A 103 -16.12 -9.59 0.95
CA LEU A 103 -15.88 -8.14 0.82
C LEU A 103 -15.87 -7.65 -0.63
N SER A 104 -16.83 -8.11 -1.44
CA SER A 104 -16.91 -7.79 -2.88
C SER A 104 -17.20 -6.31 -3.21
N ASN A 105 -17.67 -5.53 -2.24
CA ASN A 105 -18.08 -4.14 -2.40
C ASN A 105 -16.97 -3.11 -2.10
N ILE A 106 -15.78 -3.55 -1.68
CA ILE A 106 -14.64 -2.66 -1.49
C ILE A 106 -14.17 -2.12 -2.85
N ASN A 107 -13.98 -0.81 -2.94
CA ASN A 107 -13.42 -0.12 -4.10
C ASN A 107 -11.91 0.06 -3.96
N ASN A 108 -11.48 0.57 -2.80
CA ASN A 108 -10.07 0.85 -2.54
C ASN A 108 -9.76 0.72 -1.04
N ILE A 109 -8.54 0.29 -0.72
CA ILE A 109 -8.01 0.26 0.64
C ILE A 109 -6.76 1.13 0.62
N THR A 110 -6.71 2.14 1.47
CA THR A 110 -5.62 3.11 1.51
C THR A 110 -5.03 3.18 2.90
N SER A 111 -3.76 2.84 3.02
CA SER A 111 -2.92 3.08 4.20
C SER A 111 -1.71 3.93 3.82
N ILE A 112 -0.95 4.36 4.82
CA ILE A 112 0.33 5.03 4.57
C ILE A 112 1.31 4.15 3.77
N TYR A 113 1.25 2.82 3.93
CA TYR A 113 2.10 1.89 3.19
C TYR A 113 1.76 1.80 1.70
N ASP A 114 0.49 2.03 1.33
CA ASP A 114 0.10 2.13 -0.07
C ASP A 114 0.68 3.41 -0.71
N ILE A 115 0.73 4.52 0.05
CA ILE A 115 1.39 5.76 -0.40
C ILE A 115 2.89 5.54 -0.60
N TYR A 116 3.56 4.92 0.37
CA TYR A 116 4.98 4.56 0.28
C TYR A 116 5.26 3.68 -0.95
N TYR A 117 4.43 2.66 -1.17
CA TYR A 117 4.52 1.76 -2.31
C TYR A 117 4.42 2.52 -3.65
N GLN A 118 3.43 3.39 -3.81
CA GLN A 118 3.25 4.17 -5.05
C GLN A 118 4.41 5.13 -5.30
N GLN A 119 4.93 5.78 -4.25
CA GLN A 119 6.09 6.65 -4.37
C GLN A 119 7.34 5.88 -4.78
N LEU A 120 7.57 4.70 -4.21
CA LEU A 120 8.70 3.85 -4.57
C LEU A 120 8.60 3.32 -5.99
N LEU A 121 7.40 2.95 -6.46
CA LEU A 121 7.19 2.59 -7.86
C LEU A 121 7.55 3.73 -8.81
N GLY A 122 7.08 4.95 -8.52
CA GLY A 122 7.41 6.13 -9.31
C GLY A 122 8.91 6.38 -9.35
N TYR A 123 9.54 6.41 -8.18
CA TYR A 123 10.99 6.59 -8.03
C TYR A 123 11.81 5.51 -8.74
N THR A 124 11.40 4.25 -8.63
CA THR A 124 12.09 3.13 -9.28
C THR A 124 11.98 3.20 -10.80
N ASN A 125 10.80 3.52 -11.33
CA ASN A 125 10.60 3.67 -12.77
C ASN A 125 11.45 4.79 -13.36
N GLU A 126 11.52 5.95 -12.69
CA GLU A 126 12.34 7.06 -13.13
C GLU A 126 13.83 6.74 -13.06
N LEU A 127 14.28 6.15 -11.95
CA LEU A 127 15.71 5.87 -11.75
C LEU A 127 16.21 4.67 -12.54
N HIS A 128 15.39 3.68 -12.87
CA HIS A 128 15.81 2.53 -13.67
C HIS A 128 16.49 2.98 -14.96
N LEU A 129 15.85 3.89 -15.71
CA LEU A 129 16.40 4.45 -16.94
C LEU A 129 17.74 5.17 -16.70
N VAL A 130 17.81 6.00 -15.67
CA VAL A 130 19.02 6.79 -15.34
C VAL A 130 20.18 5.88 -14.93
N VAL A 131 19.90 4.86 -14.11
CA VAL A 131 20.89 3.86 -13.67
C VAL A 131 21.44 3.11 -14.87
N PHE A 132 20.60 2.66 -15.80
CA PHE A 132 21.08 1.91 -16.97
C PHE A 132 21.80 2.77 -18.00
N GLN A 133 21.38 4.01 -18.21
CA GLN A 133 22.12 4.96 -19.04
C GLN A 133 23.51 5.23 -18.45
N THR A 134 23.57 5.48 -17.14
CA THR A 134 24.84 5.73 -16.42
C THR A 134 25.73 4.49 -16.44
N ARG A 135 25.16 3.29 -16.25
CA ARG A 135 25.88 2.01 -16.35
C ARG A 135 26.48 1.82 -17.73
N ASN A 136 25.70 2.03 -18.79
CA ASN A 136 26.16 1.84 -20.17
C ASN A 136 27.26 2.83 -20.53
N ALA A 137 27.10 4.10 -20.15
CA ALA A 137 28.11 5.11 -20.38
C ALA A 137 29.39 4.84 -19.55
N THR A 138 29.26 4.40 -18.29
CA THR A 138 30.39 3.95 -17.46
C THR A 138 31.11 2.77 -18.09
N THR A 139 30.37 1.76 -18.56
CA THR A 139 30.94 0.55 -19.20
C THR A 139 31.64 0.90 -20.51
N LEU A 140 31.11 1.86 -21.27
CA LEU A 140 31.75 2.35 -22.49
C LEU A 140 33.02 3.15 -22.17
N ALA A 141 32.98 4.01 -21.15
CA ALA A 141 34.15 4.76 -20.72
C ALA A 141 35.26 3.82 -20.27
N THR A 142 34.94 2.81 -19.44
CA THR A 142 35.92 1.83 -18.97
C THR A 142 36.44 0.95 -20.10
N SER A 143 35.59 0.54 -21.04
CA SER A 143 36.05 -0.28 -22.17
C SER A 143 37.03 0.48 -23.07
N ILE A 144 36.80 1.78 -23.31
CA ILE A 144 37.73 2.62 -24.07
C ILE A 144 39.00 2.86 -23.26
N GLU A 145 38.88 3.39 -22.05
CA GLU A 145 40.03 3.85 -21.26
C GLU A 145 40.98 2.72 -20.88
N PHE A 146 40.40 1.54 -20.62
CA PHE A 146 41.06 0.47 -19.88
C PHE A 146 40.95 -0.89 -20.59
N GLY A 147 39.83 -1.16 -21.28
CA GLY A 147 39.68 -2.35 -22.12
C GLY A 147 40.63 -2.37 -23.31
N ILE A 148 40.79 -1.24 -24.02
CA ILE A 148 41.70 -1.11 -25.17
C ILE A 148 43.16 -1.42 -24.81
N PRO A 149 43.77 -0.77 -23.80
CA PRO A 149 45.10 -1.12 -23.32
C PRO A 149 45.23 -2.58 -22.90
N SER A 150 44.22 -3.13 -22.23
CA SER A 150 44.24 -4.53 -21.78
C SER A 150 44.29 -5.50 -22.96
N THR A 151 43.46 -5.30 -24.00
CA THR A 151 43.48 -6.13 -25.22
C THR A 151 44.84 -6.06 -25.91
N TYR A 152 45.38 -4.85 -26.10
CA TYR A 152 46.69 -4.64 -26.69
C TYR A 152 47.80 -5.35 -25.90
N VAL A 153 47.81 -5.19 -24.57
CA VAL A 153 48.86 -5.74 -23.71
C VAL A 153 48.81 -7.26 -23.68
N ASN A 154 47.62 -7.88 -23.69
CA ASN A 154 47.49 -9.33 -23.78
C ASN A 154 48.04 -9.89 -25.09
N ASP A 155 47.69 -9.28 -26.22
CA ASP A 155 48.25 -9.65 -27.54
C ASP A 155 49.77 -9.50 -27.54
N TRP A 156 50.26 -8.37 -27.02
CA TRP A 156 51.69 -8.08 -26.93
C TRP A 156 52.44 -9.08 -26.05
N ILE A 157 51.91 -9.46 -24.88
CA ILE A 157 52.49 -10.48 -24.01
C ILE A 157 52.61 -11.79 -24.76
N SER A 158 51.57 -12.20 -25.51
CA SER A 158 51.56 -13.43 -26.30
C SER A 158 52.68 -13.45 -27.34
N LEU A 159 52.85 -12.34 -28.08
CA LEU A 159 53.89 -12.18 -29.09
C LEU A 159 55.31 -12.23 -28.51
N VAL A 160 55.54 -11.51 -27.40
CA VAL A 160 56.86 -11.52 -26.71
C VAL A 160 57.14 -12.88 -26.09
N SER A 161 56.11 -13.56 -25.58
CA SER A 161 56.25 -14.87 -24.94
C SER A 161 56.59 -15.99 -25.95
N ALA A 162 56.14 -15.85 -27.19
CA ALA A 162 56.49 -16.74 -28.30
C ALA A 162 57.83 -16.39 -28.98
N GLY A 163 58.46 -15.27 -28.59
CA GLY A 163 59.69 -14.76 -29.17
C GLY A 163 60.98 -15.40 -28.61
N PRO A 164 62.15 -14.99 -29.12
CA PRO A 164 63.45 -15.43 -28.62
C PRO A 164 63.76 -14.83 -27.24
N ALA A 165 64.64 -15.48 -26.49
CA ALA A 165 65.03 -15.05 -25.13
C ALA A 165 65.65 -13.63 -25.07
N ASN A 166 66.32 -13.20 -26.16
CA ASN A 166 66.86 -11.86 -26.33
C ASN A 166 66.08 -11.15 -27.43
N VAL A 167 65.49 -10.00 -27.09
CA VAL A 167 64.66 -9.18 -27.97
C VAL A 167 65.39 -7.88 -28.27
N ASN A 168 65.70 -7.65 -29.55
CA ASN A 168 66.30 -6.40 -30.01
C ASN A 168 65.23 -5.33 -30.31
N GLN A 169 65.65 -4.09 -30.51
CA GLN A 169 64.72 -2.99 -30.77
C GLN A 169 63.85 -3.20 -32.02
N THR A 170 64.38 -3.79 -33.09
CA THR A 170 63.61 -4.04 -34.33
C THR A 170 62.49 -5.06 -34.11
N GLN A 171 62.77 -6.13 -33.37
CA GLN A 171 61.78 -7.14 -32.99
C GLN A 171 60.71 -6.54 -32.09
N LEU A 172 61.10 -5.68 -31.14
CA LEU A 172 60.18 -5.01 -30.24
C LEU A 172 59.21 -4.07 -30.98
N VAL A 173 59.71 -3.31 -31.96
CA VAL A 173 58.87 -2.50 -32.85
C VAL A 173 57.92 -3.37 -33.66
N SER A 174 58.39 -4.52 -34.17
CA SER A 174 57.54 -5.48 -34.87
C SER A 174 56.43 -6.04 -33.97
N TYR A 175 56.72 -6.39 -32.70
CA TYR A 175 55.72 -6.86 -31.75
C TYR A 175 54.71 -5.78 -31.39
N ASN A 176 55.15 -4.54 -31.19
CA ASN A 176 54.26 -3.40 -30.93
C ASN A 176 53.30 -3.15 -32.11
N GLN A 177 53.83 -3.20 -33.34
CA GLN A 177 53.02 -3.01 -34.54
C GLN A 177 52.03 -4.16 -34.74
N GLN A 178 52.49 -5.40 -34.58
CA GLN A 178 51.63 -6.57 -34.73
C GLN A 178 50.52 -6.59 -33.67
N ALA A 179 50.81 -6.26 -32.41
CA ALA A 179 49.79 -6.12 -31.38
C ALA A 179 48.77 -5.02 -31.71
N TYR A 180 49.21 -3.87 -32.25
CA TYR A 180 48.31 -2.81 -32.69
C TYR A 180 47.36 -3.31 -33.79
N ASP A 181 47.90 -4.00 -34.79
CA ASP A 181 47.13 -4.49 -35.95
C ASP A 181 46.16 -5.61 -35.56
N THR A 182 46.54 -6.52 -34.64
CA THR A 182 45.68 -7.64 -34.19
C THR A 182 44.62 -7.22 -33.18
N SER A 183 44.89 -6.21 -32.36
CA SER A 183 43.94 -5.76 -31.34
C SER A 183 42.79 -4.94 -31.94
N TRP A 184 42.99 -4.22 -33.04
CA TRP A 184 41.94 -3.38 -33.62
C TRP A 184 40.67 -4.18 -34.06
N PRO A 185 40.76 -5.30 -34.77
CA PRO A 185 39.60 -6.14 -35.06
C PRO A 185 38.82 -6.57 -33.82
N ILE A 186 39.50 -6.90 -32.72
CA ILE A 186 38.88 -7.30 -31.45
C ILE A 186 38.15 -6.11 -30.80
N ILE A 187 38.83 -4.96 -30.71
CA ILE A 187 38.28 -3.73 -30.12
C ILE A 187 37.08 -3.22 -30.92
N SER A 188 37.21 -3.14 -32.24
CA SER A 188 36.16 -2.64 -33.13
C SER A 188 34.88 -3.47 -33.08
N ALA A 189 35.00 -4.80 -32.92
CA ALA A 189 33.86 -5.71 -32.77
C ALA A 189 33.11 -5.51 -31.43
N GLN A 190 33.79 -5.03 -30.39
CA GLN A 190 33.23 -4.79 -29.06
C GLN A 190 32.79 -3.33 -28.84
N THR A 191 33.19 -2.43 -29.73
CA THR A 191 32.90 -0.99 -29.63
C THR A 191 31.71 -0.62 -30.50
N PRO A 192 30.69 0.08 -29.97
CA PRO A 192 29.57 0.55 -30.78
C PRO A 192 30.04 1.42 -31.95
N PRO A 193 29.40 1.36 -33.14
CA PRO A 193 29.87 2.05 -34.35
C PRO A 193 30.15 3.54 -34.17
N ALA A 194 29.30 4.23 -33.37
CA ALA A 194 29.44 5.67 -33.09
C ALA A 194 30.76 6.03 -32.37
N TYR A 195 31.36 5.09 -31.63
CA TYR A 195 32.56 5.31 -30.82
C TYR A 195 33.81 4.64 -31.39
N GLN A 196 33.71 3.93 -32.52
CA GLN A 196 34.86 3.25 -33.13
C GLN A 196 35.98 4.22 -33.49
N ALA A 197 35.68 5.39 -34.05
CA ALA A 197 36.69 6.40 -34.36
C ALA A 197 37.44 6.88 -33.09
N VAL A 198 36.71 7.08 -31.98
CA VAL A 198 37.29 7.46 -30.70
C VAL A 198 38.18 6.34 -30.15
N ALA A 199 37.69 5.10 -30.17
CA ALA A 199 38.46 3.93 -29.75
C ALA A 199 39.74 3.73 -30.59
N GLN A 200 39.66 3.94 -31.91
CA GLN A 200 40.82 3.85 -32.79
C GLN A 200 41.86 4.92 -32.45
N ASN A 201 41.43 6.17 -32.30
CA ASN A 201 42.33 7.26 -31.90
C ASN A 201 42.99 7.00 -30.55
N TYR A 202 42.25 6.46 -29.59
CA TYR A 202 42.79 6.09 -28.29
C TYR A 202 43.81 4.94 -28.38
N LEU A 203 43.50 3.90 -29.16
CA LEU A 203 44.44 2.80 -29.42
C LEU A 203 45.73 3.31 -30.08
N THR A 204 45.63 4.19 -31.08
CA THR A 204 46.80 4.81 -31.72
C THR A 204 47.61 5.63 -30.72
N LEU A 205 46.96 6.41 -29.85
CA LEU A 205 47.63 7.19 -28.81
C LEU A 205 48.34 6.29 -27.79
N PHE A 206 47.67 5.22 -27.36
CA PHE A 206 48.23 4.23 -26.44
C PHE A 206 49.44 3.53 -27.08
N TYR A 207 49.33 3.04 -28.31
CA TYR A 207 50.43 2.41 -29.06
C TYR A 207 51.66 3.33 -29.16
N ARG A 208 51.47 4.60 -29.53
CA ARG A 208 52.57 5.59 -29.63
C ARG A 208 53.26 5.80 -28.29
N SER A 209 52.48 5.92 -27.23
CA SER A 209 52.97 6.17 -25.87
C SER A 209 53.64 4.94 -25.27
N TRP A 210 53.08 3.75 -25.53
CA TRP A 210 53.63 2.45 -25.17
C TRP A 210 55.01 2.24 -25.79
N ASN A 211 55.17 2.56 -27.08
CA ASN A 211 56.45 2.42 -27.79
C ASN A 211 57.57 3.28 -27.17
N GLN A 212 57.23 4.46 -26.64
CA GLN A 212 58.18 5.36 -25.95
C GLN A 212 58.64 4.84 -24.59
N THR A 213 57.98 3.82 -24.03
CA THR A 213 58.39 3.23 -22.75
C THR A 213 59.62 2.33 -22.85
N PHE A 214 60.08 2.02 -24.06
CA PHE A 214 61.24 1.16 -24.31
C PHE A 214 62.46 2.00 -24.74
N THR A 215 63.40 2.19 -23.82
CA THR A 215 64.57 3.06 -24.00
C THR A 215 65.90 2.30 -24.15
N ALA A 216 65.95 1.01 -23.81
CA ALA A 216 67.14 0.19 -23.93
C ALA A 216 67.29 -0.43 -25.33
N GLN A 217 68.52 -0.68 -25.76
CA GLN A 217 68.81 -1.25 -27.09
C GLN A 217 68.43 -2.73 -27.20
N ASN A 218 68.53 -3.48 -26.10
CA ASN A 218 68.21 -4.90 -26.02
C ASN A 218 67.49 -5.20 -24.70
N TYR A 219 66.55 -6.12 -24.75
CA TYR A 219 65.82 -6.63 -23.60
C TYR A 219 65.90 -8.15 -23.55
N THR A 220 65.83 -8.73 -22.35
CA THR A 220 65.50 -10.14 -22.22
C THR A 220 63.99 -10.32 -22.13
N GLN A 221 63.50 -11.45 -22.62
CA GLN A 221 62.08 -11.82 -22.51
C GLN A 221 61.59 -11.77 -21.05
N LEU A 222 62.41 -12.22 -20.10
CA LEU A 222 62.11 -12.16 -18.66
C LEU A 222 62.03 -10.72 -18.12
N GLN A 223 62.86 -9.80 -18.61
CA GLN A 223 62.77 -8.38 -18.23
C GLN A 223 61.47 -7.75 -18.74
N LEU A 224 61.01 -8.14 -19.92
CA LEU A 224 59.79 -7.62 -20.54
C LEU A 224 58.52 -8.15 -19.87
N VAL A 225 58.49 -9.43 -19.51
CA VAL A 225 57.27 -10.08 -19.00
C VAL A 225 57.21 -10.09 -17.46
N SER A 226 58.32 -10.36 -16.79
CA SER A 226 58.34 -10.58 -15.33
C SER A 226 59.06 -9.48 -14.55
N GLY A 227 60.15 -8.94 -15.07
CA GLY A 227 60.94 -7.87 -14.41
C GLY A 227 60.31 -6.48 -14.48
N SER A 228 59.40 -6.26 -15.43
CA SER A 228 58.59 -5.05 -15.56
C SER A 228 57.22 -5.44 -16.08
N PRO A 229 56.28 -5.84 -15.20
CA PRO A 229 55.00 -6.42 -15.60
C PRO A 229 54.30 -5.54 -16.65
N PRO A 230 53.94 -6.08 -17.83
CA PRO A 230 53.38 -5.30 -18.92
C PRO A 230 52.12 -4.52 -18.53
N PHE A 231 51.27 -5.08 -17.67
CA PHE A 231 50.10 -4.37 -17.13
C PHE A 231 50.45 -3.20 -16.23
N ALA A 232 51.52 -3.28 -15.43
CA ALA A 232 52.00 -2.16 -14.62
C ALA A 232 52.58 -1.03 -15.49
N ARG A 233 53.26 -1.39 -16.58
CA ARG A 233 53.70 -0.44 -17.60
C ARG A 233 52.51 0.24 -18.29
N ALA A 234 51.48 -0.53 -18.64
CA ALA A 234 50.26 -0.02 -19.27
C ALA A 234 49.50 0.93 -18.34
N GLN A 235 49.52 0.62 -17.04
CA GLN A 235 49.07 1.50 -15.96
C GLN A 235 49.73 2.86 -16.02
N ASN A 236 51.06 2.89 -16.09
CA ASN A 236 51.79 4.15 -16.10
C ASN A 236 51.49 4.96 -17.37
N VAL A 237 51.36 4.30 -18.53
CA VAL A 237 50.97 4.96 -19.77
C VAL A 237 49.57 5.57 -19.66
N THR A 238 48.59 4.83 -19.15
CA THR A 238 47.19 5.26 -19.06
C THR A 238 46.93 6.27 -17.94
N LYS A 239 47.34 5.94 -16.70
CA LYS A 239 47.01 6.68 -15.47
C LYS A 239 48.16 7.54 -14.92
N GLY A 240 49.37 7.36 -15.43
CA GLY A 240 50.58 7.90 -14.81
C GLY A 240 51.03 7.08 -13.60
N ASN A 241 52.19 7.46 -13.05
CA ASN A 241 52.77 6.80 -11.88
C ASN A 241 52.90 7.78 -10.70
N LEU A 242 52.04 7.67 -9.70
CA LEU A 242 52.02 8.58 -8.54
C LEU A 242 53.34 8.65 -7.75
N LEU A 243 54.26 7.71 -7.95
CA LEU A 243 55.58 7.70 -7.31
C LEU A 243 56.61 8.60 -8.03
N LEU A 244 56.32 9.08 -9.23
CA LEU A 244 57.19 9.97 -9.99
C LEU A 244 56.88 11.43 -9.65
N THR A 245 57.91 12.20 -9.30
CA THR A 245 57.82 13.66 -9.06
C THR A 245 57.54 14.45 -10.34
N ALA A 246 57.93 13.94 -11.51
CA ALA A 246 57.58 14.46 -12.83
C ALA A 246 57.19 13.32 -13.77
N GLN A 247 56.00 13.40 -14.36
CA GLN A 247 55.51 12.42 -15.34
C GLN A 247 56.13 12.68 -16.72
N PRO A 248 56.66 11.66 -17.41
CA PRO A 248 56.94 11.76 -18.84
C PRO A 248 55.68 12.10 -19.65
N SER A 249 55.82 12.77 -20.79
CA SER A 249 54.68 13.18 -21.63
C SER A 249 53.88 12.03 -22.25
N TYR A 250 54.43 10.81 -22.24
CA TYR A 250 53.78 9.57 -22.70
C TYR A 250 53.10 8.79 -21.56
N TYR A 251 53.06 9.35 -20.35
CA TYR A 251 52.30 8.84 -19.22
C TYR A 251 51.04 9.67 -18.98
N ASN A 252 50.05 9.08 -18.31
CA ASN A 252 48.75 9.70 -18.03
C ASN A 252 48.03 10.19 -19.31
N ILE A 253 47.98 9.36 -20.35
CA ILE A 253 47.38 9.75 -21.63
C ILE A 253 45.85 9.85 -21.58
N THR A 254 45.20 9.20 -20.59
CA THR A 254 43.74 9.05 -20.54
C THR A 254 43.03 10.38 -20.35
N ILE A 255 43.42 11.18 -19.35
CA ILE A 255 42.75 12.46 -19.05
C ILE A 255 42.91 13.48 -20.20
N PRO A 256 44.14 13.75 -20.71
CA PRO A 256 44.33 14.66 -21.85
C PRO A 256 43.59 14.22 -23.10
N PHE A 257 43.52 12.91 -23.36
CA PHE A 257 42.76 12.38 -24.48
C PHE A 257 41.27 12.69 -24.35
N ILE A 258 40.66 12.39 -23.20
CA ILE A 258 39.25 12.66 -22.95
C ILE A 258 38.96 14.16 -23.12
N GLN A 259 39.82 15.04 -22.61
CA GLN A 259 39.68 16.49 -22.76
C GLN A 259 39.82 16.99 -24.20
N SER A 260 40.54 16.25 -25.05
CA SER A 260 40.76 16.62 -26.46
C SER A 260 39.59 16.25 -27.38
N LEU A 261 38.68 15.38 -26.93
CA LEU A 261 37.55 14.94 -27.73
C LEU A 261 36.49 16.05 -27.83
N PRO A 262 35.82 16.18 -28.99
CA PRO A 262 34.79 17.20 -29.22
C PRO A 262 33.45 16.78 -28.58
N TRP A 263 33.39 16.74 -27.25
CA TRP A 263 32.16 16.45 -26.52
C TRP A 263 31.16 17.58 -26.70
N THR A 264 29.95 17.25 -27.16
CA THR A 264 28.83 18.20 -27.26
C THR A 264 28.05 18.30 -25.95
N ASP A 265 28.17 17.30 -25.08
CA ASP A 265 27.46 17.19 -23.82
C ASP A 265 28.44 17.17 -22.62
N ALA A 266 28.32 18.20 -21.78
CA ALA A 266 29.16 18.36 -20.59
C ALA A 266 28.95 17.24 -19.56
N SER A 267 27.75 16.64 -19.51
CA SER A 267 27.46 15.55 -18.57
C SER A 267 28.22 14.28 -18.93
N THR A 268 28.23 13.90 -20.21
CA THR A 268 29.05 12.80 -20.73
C THR A 268 30.54 13.03 -20.45
N LEU A 269 31.09 14.22 -20.72
CA LEU A 269 32.48 14.54 -20.39
C LEU A 269 32.78 14.36 -18.90
N SER A 270 31.89 14.86 -18.03
CA SER A 270 32.06 14.75 -16.58
C SER A 270 32.04 13.31 -16.09
N LEU A 271 31.20 12.46 -16.69
CA LEU A 271 31.09 11.04 -16.37
C LEU A 271 32.38 10.30 -16.76
N PHE A 272 32.89 10.50 -17.98
CA PHE A 272 34.14 9.91 -18.45
C PHE A 272 35.34 10.34 -17.58
N LEU A 273 35.45 11.63 -17.24
CA LEU A 273 36.52 12.10 -16.36
C LEU A 273 36.39 11.52 -14.95
N SER A 274 35.17 11.36 -14.44
CA SER A 274 34.90 10.79 -13.12
C SER A 274 35.16 9.28 -13.09
N SER A 275 34.81 8.55 -14.14
CA SER A 275 35.17 7.13 -14.27
C SER A 275 36.68 6.98 -14.31
N ALA A 276 37.38 7.75 -15.15
CA ALA A 276 38.85 7.71 -15.22
C ALA A 276 39.47 7.90 -13.83
N ARG A 277 39.01 8.90 -13.06
CA ARG A 277 39.48 9.16 -11.69
C ARG A 277 39.14 8.04 -10.72
N PHE A 278 37.91 7.54 -10.73
CA PHE A 278 37.48 6.46 -9.84
C PHE A 278 38.32 5.21 -10.05
N PHE A 279 38.46 4.77 -11.30
CA PHE A 279 39.25 3.58 -11.62
C PHE A 279 40.75 3.79 -11.38
N ASN A 280 41.25 5.03 -11.37
CA ASN A 280 42.61 5.33 -10.90
C ASN A 280 42.79 5.03 -9.41
N LEU A 281 41.76 5.20 -8.60
CA LEU A 281 41.79 5.00 -7.15
C LEU A 281 41.34 3.58 -6.73
N TYR A 282 40.47 2.94 -7.51
CA TYR A 282 39.84 1.66 -7.18
C TYR A 282 40.85 0.52 -6.90
N SER A 283 42.05 0.55 -7.46
CA SER A 283 43.10 -0.46 -7.21
C SER A 283 44.00 -0.17 -6.00
N GLN A 284 43.87 0.98 -5.33
CA GLN A 284 44.73 1.38 -4.20
C GLN A 284 44.28 0.79 -2.84
N GLY A 285 43.14 0.09 -2.80
CA GLY A 285 42.59 -0.51 -1.58
C GLY A 285 42.31 -2.00 -1.73
N SER A 286 43.20 -2.87 -1.24
CA SER A 286 42.99 -4.28 -0.84
C SER A 286 42.29 -5.28 -1.78
N VAL A 287 41.79 -4.92 -2.96
CA VAL A 287 41.13 -5.86 -3.89
C VAL A 287 42.19 -6.54 -4.77
N THR A 288 42.34 -7.85 -4.61
CA THR A 288 43.19 -8.67 -5.48
C THR A 288 42.48 -8.87 -6.83
N CYS A 289 42.72 -7.98 -7.79
CA CYS A 289 42.28 -8.19 -9.17
C CYS A 289 43.11 -9.33 -9.80
N SER A 290 42.48 -10.21 -10.58
CA SER A 290 43.19 -11.26 -11.31
C SER A 290 44.28 -10.64 -12.19
N ASN A 291 45.53 -11.11 -12.09
CA ASN A 291 46.68 -10.61 -12.84
C ASN A 291 46.98 -9.10 -12.69
N ASN A 292 46.59 -8.46 -11.56
CA ASN A 292 46.63 -6.99 -11.38
C ASN A 292 45.81 -6.22 -12.44
N ASN A 293 44.87 -6.89 -13.11
CA ASN A 293 44.03 -6.31 -14.14
C ASN A 293 42.68 -5.84 -13.55
N CYS A 294 42.67 -4.67 -12.90
CA CYS A 294 41.44 -4.05 -12.32
C CYS A 294 40.63 -3.20 -13.34
N TRP A 295 40.91 -3.36 -14.62
CA TRP A 295 40.57 -2.40 -15.69
C TRP A 295 39.14 -2.57 -16.21
N ASN A 296 38.56 -3.75 -15.98
CA ASN A 296 37.21 -4.11 -16.39
C ASN A 296 36.52 -4.99 -15.33
N ASP A 297 36.63 -4.61 -14.05
CA ASP A 297 35.97 -5.31 -12.95
C ASP A 297 34.47 -4.93 -12.90
N PRO A 298 33.53 -5.88 -13.08
CA PRO A 298 32.10 -5.60 -12.98
C PRO A 298 31.68 -4.98 -11.65
N ASN A 299 32.39 -5.28 -10.56
CA ASN A 299 32.11 -4.69 -9.24
C ASN A 299 32.50 -3.21 -9.16
N ALA A 300 33.57 -2.82 -9.87
CA ALA A 300 34.00 -1.44 -9.98
C ALA A 300 32.98 -0.62 -10.78
N VAL A 301 32.51 -1.17 -11.92
CA VAL A 301 31.46 -0.53 -12.73
C VAL A 301 30.17 -0.39 -11.93
N ARG A 302 29.76 -1.42 -11.19
CA ARG A 302 28.60 -1.37 -10.30
C ARG A 302 28.75 -0.28 -9.25
N SER A 303 29.87 -0.26 -8.51
CA SER A 303 30.11 0.69 -7.43
C SER A 303 30.10 2.13 -7.93
N PHE A 304 30.84 2.41 -9.01
CA PHE A 304 30.87 3.74 -9.61
C PHE A 304 29.50 4.18 -10.12
N THR A 305 28.77 3.29 -10.79
CA THR A 305 27.42 3.61 -11.31
C THR A 305 26.49 4.01 -10.16
N ILE A 306 26.47 3.21 -9.09
CA ILE A 306 25.63 3.49 -7.93
C ILE A 306 26.04 4.81 -7.27
N ASP A 307 27.34 5.04 -7.08
CA ASP A 307 27.86 6.27 -6.47
C ASP A 307 27.56 7.51 -7.31
N ALA A 308 27.73 7.43 -8.64
CA ALA A 308 27.45 8.52 -9.57
C ALA A 308 25.96 8.86 -9.58
N VAL A 309 25.08 7.85 -9.66
CA VAL A 309 23.62 8.08 -9.62
C VAL A 309 23.20 8.63 -8.26
N ALA A 310 23.66 8.02 -7.15
CA ALA A 310 23.35 8.47 -5.81
C ALA A 310 23.80 9.92 -5.57
N GLN A 311 24.99 10.30 -6.07
CA GLN A 311 25.48 11.67 -5.98
C GLN A 311 24.63 12.63 -6.83
N ALA A 312 24.23 12.23 -8.04
CA ALA A 312 23.43 13.07 -8.94
C ALA A 312 22.06 13.43 -8.34
N ILE A 313 21.45 12.52 -7.58
CA ILE A 313 20.16 12.75 -6.91
C ILE A 313 20.29 13.17 -5.45
N SER A 314 21.52 13.38 -4.96
CA SER A 314 21.80 13.66 -3.53
C SER A 314 21.15 12.63 -2.58
N ALA A 315 21.23 11.35 -2.95
CA ALA A 315 20.61 10.25 -2.23
C ALA A 315 21.20 10.09 -0.82
N ASP A 316 20.31 9.83 0.15
CA ASP A 316 20.70 9.36 1.47
C ASP A 316 21.18 7.88 1.43
N PRO A 317 21.73 7.34 2.54
CA PRO A 317 22.19 5.96 2.58
C PRO A 317 21.12 4.89 2.26
N ASN A 318 19.86 5.10 2.65
CA ASN A 318 18.77 4.16 2.38
C ASN A 318 18.36 4.23 0.90
N GLN A 319 18.29 5.43 0.34
CA GLN A 319 18.04 5.64 -1.09
C GLN A 319 19.16 5.04 -1.95
N LYS A 320 20.41 5.12 -1.51
CA LYS A 320 21.54 4.48 -2.18
C LYS A 320 21.41 2.95 -2.22
N ILE A 321 20.87 2.33 -1.17
CA ILE A 321 20.56 0.89 -1.17
C ILE A 321 19.54 0.58 -2.26
N VAL A 322 18.45 1.36 -2.36
CA VAL A 322 17.45 1.17 -3.43
C VAL A 322 18.07 1.33 -4.81
N VAL A 323 18.92 2.34 -5.04
CA VAL A 323 19.67 2.49 -6.31
C VAL A 323 20.48 1.25 -6.64
N SER A 324 21.09 0.61 -5.64
CA SER A 324 21.85 -0.62 -5.83
C SER A 324 20.96 -1.81 -6.21
N GLU A 325 19.77 -1.93 -5.60
CA GLU A 325 18.80 -2.97 -5.96
C GLU A 325 18.24 -2.75 -7.38
N ILE A 326 17.98 -1.49 -7.76
CA ILE A 326 17.56 -1.11 -9.12
C ILE A 326 18.63 -1.50 -10.15
N TYR A 327 19.92 -1.28 -9.84
CA TYR A 327 21.01 -1.72 -10.71
C TYR A 327 20.99 -3.24 -10.93
N ASP A 328 20.73 -3.99 -9.87
CA ASP A 328 20.74 -5.46 -9.89
C ASP A 328 19.54 -6.06 -10.63
N LEU A 329 18.44 -5.32 -10.85
CA LEU A 329 17.31 -5.75 -11.70
C LEU A 329 17.71 -5.98 -13.16
N GLY A 330 18.77 -5.31 -13.63
CA GLY A 330 19.24 -5.45 -15.01
C GLY A 330 18.43 -4.64 -16.05
N PRO A 331 18.98 -4.55 -17.28
CA PRO A 331 18.48 -3.62 -18.32
C PRO A 331 17.13 -4.03 -18.91
N SER A 332 16.75 -5.30 -18.76
CA SER A 332 15.52 -5.87 -19.30
C SER A 332 14.45 -6.09 -18.22
N ALA A 333 14.55 -5.38 -17.09
CA ALA A 333 13.60 -5.49 -16.00
C ALA A 333 12.18 -5.18 -16.49
N THR A 334 11.25 -6.07 -16.14
CA THR A 334 9.83 -5.92 -16.46
C THR A 334 9.11 -5.14 -15.37
N SER A 335 7.88 -4.70 -15.65
CA SER A 335 7.03 -4.09 -14.64
C SER A 335 6.80 -5.01 -13.43
N SER A 336 6.79 -6.34 -13.63
CA SER A 336 6.68 -7.32 -12.54
C SER A 336 7.90 -7.29 -11.62
N ASP A 337 9.11 -7.13 -12.18
CA ASP A 337 10.35 -7.07 -11.41
C ASP A 337 10.41 -5.80 -10.56
N ILE A 338 9.98 -4.68 -11.14
CA ILE A 338 9.88 -3.38 -10.44
C ILE A 338 8.84 -3.46 -9.31
N THR A 339 7.66 -4.05 -9.56
CA THR A 339 6.67 -4.24 -8.49
C THR A 339 7.14 -5.20 -7.42
N GLY A 340 7.89 -6.25 -7.79
CA GLY A 340 8.48 -7.21 -6.85
C GLY A 340 9.50 -6.53 -5.93
N LEU A 341 10.37 -5.69 -6.49
CA LEU A 341 11.30 -4.87 -5.72
C LEU A 341 10.55 -3.95 -4.75
N ALA A 342 9.54 -3.23 -5.23
CA ALA A 342 8.78 -2.31 -4.38
C ALA A 342 8.09 -3.03 -3.21
N GLN A 343 7.54 -4.23 -3.45
CA GLN A 343 6.97 -5.07 -2.39
C GLN A 343 8.04 -5.56 -1.40
N GLN A 344 9.22 -5.95 -1.88
CA GLN A 344 10.33 -6.38 -1.05
C GLN A 344 10.84 -5.25 -0.14
N VAL A 345 11.01 -4.03 -0.68
CA VAL A 345 11.42 -2.88 0.13
C VAL A 345 10.35 -2.54 1.18
N LEU A 346 9.07 -2.62 0.82
CA LEU A 346 7.95 -2.39 1.72
C LEU A 346 7.86 -3.40 2.86
N SER A 347 8.13 -4.69 2.59
CA SER A 347 8.12 -5.73 3.62
C SER A 347 9.37 -5.68 4.51
N ASN A 348 10.49 -5.18 4.02
CA ASN A 348 11.74 -5.09 4.78
C ASN A 348 11.87 -3.79 5.58
N SER A 349 11.25 -2.70 5.12
CA SER A 349 11.37 -1.36 5.74
C SER A 349 10.13 -0.99 6.54
N ASN A 350 10.28 -0.19 7.60
CA ASN A 350 9.15 0.43 8.30
C ASN A 350 9.14 1.95 8.04
N ILE A 351 8.20 2.68 8.63
CA ILE A 351 8.04 4.12 8.40
C ILE A 351 9.33 4.91 8.68
N LEU A 352 10.10 4.53 9.71
CA LEU A 352 11.33 5.23 10.08
C LEU A 352 12.49 4.97 9.10
N THR A 353 12.53 3.77 8.52
CA THR A 353 13.64 3.34 7.67
C THR A 353 13.29 3.39 6.19
N TYR A 354 12.05 3.77 5.83
CA TYR A 354 11.62 3.78 4.45
C TYR A 354 12.44 4.81 3.64
N PRO A 355 12.96 4.43 2.45
CA PRO A 355 13.89 5.25 1.69
C PRO A 355 13.26 6.53 1.10
N ILE A 356 11.94 6.52 0.88
CA ILE A 356 11.23 7.63 0.23
C ILE A 356 10.10 8.09 1.15
N GLN A 357 10.27 9.26 1.76
CA GLN A 357 9.30 9.77 2.72
C GLN A 357 8.24 10.65 2.04
N PRO A 358 6.95 10.44 2.30
CA PRO A 358 5.90 11.30 1.79
C PRO A 358 5.99 12.69 2.44
N SER A 359 5.33 13.66 1.79
CA SER A 359 5.18 14.99 2.37
C SER A 359 4.49 14.91 3.74
N ARG A 360 4.84 15.84 4.65
CA ARG A 360 4.27 15.89 6.01
C ARG A 360 2.74 15.96 5.99
N SER A 361 2.15 16.66 5.04
CA SER A 361 0.69 16.77 4.89
C SER A 361 0.00 15.46 4.53
N VAL A 362 0.67 14.59 3.75
CA VAL A 362 0.13 13.27 3.44
C VAL A 362 0.36 12.33 4.63
N TYR A 363 1.53 12.40 5.26
CA TYR A 363 1.83 11.62 6.45
C TYR A 363 0.82 11.84 7.58
N SER A 364 0.50 13.10 7.88
CA SER A 364 -0.45 13.48 8.94
C SER A 364 -1.91 13.09 8.67
N GLN A 365 -2.25 12.63 7.46
CA GLN A 365 -3.57 12.07 7.17
C GLN A 365 -3.72 10.62 7.62
N PHE A 366 -2.61 9.90 7.82
CA PHE A 366 -2.64 8.49 8.17
C PHE A 366 -1.98 8.18 9.51
N VAL A 367 -1.05 9.01 9.98
CA VAL A 367 -0.36 8.82 11.26
C VAL A 367 -0.52 10.04 12.14
N SER A 368 -0.85 9.83 13.41
CA SER A 368 -1.04 10.91 14.40
C SER A 368 0.27 11.64 14.70
N GLU A 369 0.20 12.88 15.18
CA GLU A 369 1.40 13.65 15.54
C GLU A 369 2.24 12.97 16.64
N GLU A 370 1.56 12.30 17.59
CA GLU A 370 2.19 11.56 18.69
C GLU A 370 2.70 10.17 18.27
N ASN A 371 2.45 9.73 17.02
CA ASN A 371 2.84 8.42 16.48
C ASN A 371 2.24 7.23 17.25
N ASN A 372 1.13 7.41 17.95
CA ASN A 372 0.42 6.37 18.70
C ASN A 372 -0.76 5.76 17.94
N THR A 373 -1.21 6.42 16.87
CA THR A 373 -2.38 6.01 16.08
C THR A 373 -2.09 6.07 14.59
N MET A 374 -2.54 5.05 13.86
CA MET A 374 -2.49 4.95 12.41
C MET A 374 -3.87 4.65 11.85
N LEU A 375 -4.19 5.21 10.69
CA LEU A 375 -5.43 4.99 9.97
C LEU A 375 -5.20 4.14 8.71
N MET A 376 -6.15 3.25 8.45
CA MET A 376 -6.36 2.63 7.15
C MET A 376 -7.80 2.95 6.72
N ILE A 377 -7.95 3.51 5.53
CA ILE A 377 -9.24 3.95 4.98
C ILE A 377 -9.72 2.92 3.96
N ILE A 378 -10.98 2.52 4.08
CA ILE A 378 -11.63 1.56 3.20
C ILE A 378 -12.79 2.26 2.51
N ASP A 379 -12.64 2.45 1.20
CA ASP A 379 -13.66 3.04 0.34
C ASP A 379 -14.50 1.95 -0.32
N PHE A 380 -15.79 2.21 -0.46
CA PHE A 380 -16.76 1.29 -1.05
C PHE A 380 -17.21 1.74 -2.44
N LYS A 381 -17.66 0.79 -3.26
CA LYS A 381 -18.13 1.08 -4.63
C LYS A 381 -19.44 1.86 -4.60
N SER A 382 -19.54 2.86 -5.48
CA SER A 382 -20.79 3.60 -5.70
C SER A 382 -21.85 2.69 -6.35
N GLY A 383 -22.98 2.47 -5.67
CA GLY A 383 -24.10 1.66 -6.16
C GLY A 383 -24.05 0.17 -5.82
N GLY A 384 -23.12 -0.27 -4.96
CA GLY A 384 -23.10 -1.63 -4.43
C GLY A 384 -24.03 -1.84 -3.22
N PRO A 385 -23.96 -3.02 -2.56
CA PRO A 385 -24.64 -3.28 -1.30
C PRO A 385 -24.31 -2.22 -0.24
N ASP A 386 -25.17 -2.07 0.77
CA ASP A 386 -24.90 -1.14 1.87
C ASP A 386 -23.54 -1.47 2.53
N PRO A 387 -22.59 -0.52 2.59
CA PRO A 387 -21.28 -0.70 3.24
C PRO A 387 -21.35 -1.21 4.68
N MET A 388 -22.45 -0.92 5.39
CA MET A 388 -22.68 -1.39 6.76
C MET A 388 -22.58 -2.92 6.86
N ASN A 389 -23.00 -3.64 5.81
CA ASN A 389 -23.00 -5.10 5.79
C ASN A 389 -21.60 -5.72 5.70
N SER A 390 -20.55 -4.93 5.44
CA SER A 390 -19.16 -5.40 5.37
C SER A 390 -18.40 -5.24 6.68
N ILE A 391 -18.97 -4.53 7.67
CA ILE A 391 -18.32 -4.24 8.95
C ILE A 391 -18.02 -5.50 9.79
N PRO A 392 -18.90 -6.51 9.90
CA PRO A 392 -18.59 -7.73 10.64
C PRO A 392 -17.35 -8.44 10.09
N GLU A 393 -17.27 -8.58 8.77
CA GLU A 393 -16.16 -9.20 8.04
C GLU A 393 -14.88 -8.39 8.19
N ILE A 394 -14.93 -7.06 8.05
CA ILE A 394 -13.76 -6.19 8.28
C ILE A 394 -13.23 -6.35 9.71
N ARG A 395 -14.11 -6.37 10.72
CA ARG A 395 -13.71 -6.60 12.13
C ARG A 395 -13.13 -7.99 12.35
N GLN A 396 -13.66 -8.99 11.65
CA GLN A 396 -13.13 -10.35 11.67
C GLN A 396 -11.73 -10.41 11.06
N ASP A 397 -11.51 -9.74 9.93
CA ASP A 397 -10.23 -9.66 9.24
C ASP A 397 -9.18 -8.90 10.05
N VAL A 398 -9.57 -7.86 10.80
CA VAL A 398 -8.70 -7.22 11.80
C VAL A 398 -8.20 -8.24 12.84
N GLY A 399 -9.07 -9.15 13.29
CA GLY A 399 -8.71 -10.26 14.16
C GLY A 399 -7.74 -11.25 13.48
N PHE A 400 -8.02 -11.63 12.23
CA PHE A 400 -7.16 -12.53 11.47
C PHE A 400 -5.79 -11.92 11.15
N ALA A 401 -5.72 -10.64 10.84
CA ALA A 401 -4.47 -9.92 10.61
C ALA A 401 -3.54 -9.99 11.83
N ASN A 402 -4.08 -9.86 13.05
CA ASN A 402 -3.32 -10.05 14.29
C ASN A 402 -2.76 -11.48 14.39
N THR A 403 -3.54 -12.50 14.03
CA THR A 403 -3.07 -13.90 14.06
C THR A 403 -2.00 -14.18 13.00
N LEU A 404 -2.15 -13.65 11.79
CA LEU A 404 -1.21 -13.86 10.67
C LEU A 404 0.13 -13.14 10.90
N SER A 405 0.07 -11.92 11.44
CA SER A 405 1.26 -11.13 11.76
C SER A 405 1.91 -11.51 13.11
N ASN A 406 1.29 -12.44 13.87
CA ASN A 406 1.66 -12.80 15.23
C ASN A 406 1.77 -11.57 16.17
N GLN A 407 0.84 -10.63 16.00
CA GLN A 407 0.75 -9.40 16.79
C GLN A 407 -0.47 -9.42 17.70
N LYS A 408 -0.48 -8.51 18.68
CA LYS A 408 -1.62 -8.23 19.56
C LYS A 408 -1.91 -6.73 19.59
N LEU A 409 -2.12 -6.17 18.40
CA LEU A 409 -2.42 -4.75 18.26
C LEU A 409 -3.91 -4.51 18.51
N VAL A 410 -4.19 -3.38 19.14
CA VAL A 410 -5.54 -2.91 19.37
C VAL A 410 -5.93 -2.08 18.14
N ALA A 411 -6.84 -2.62 17.35
CA ALA A 411 -7.40 -1.96 16.19
C ALA A 411 -8.93 -1.94 16.27
N TYR A 412 -9.51 -0.82 15.88
CA TYR A 412 -10.94 -0.57 15.94
C TYR A 412 -11.47 -0.10 14.59
N VAL A 413 -12.73 -0.37 14.28
CA VAL A 413 -13.36 0.03 13.02
C VAL A 413 -14.42 1.12 13.26
N THR A 414 -14.27 2.24 12.55
CA THR A 414 -15.17 3.41 12.59
C THR A 414 -15.55 3.89 11.19
N GLY A 415 -16.12 5.09 11.10
CA GLY A 415 -16.73 5.65 9.89
C GLY A 415 -18.24 5.37 9.84
N ALA A 416 -18.95 6.09 8.97
CA ALA A 416 -20.41 6.02 8.88
C ALA A 416 -20.98 4.59 8.77
N PRO A 417 -20.37 3.66 8.01
CA PRO A 417 -20.87 2.28 7.93
C PRO A 417 -20.76 1.52 9.26
N ALA A 418 -19.67 1.69 10.00
CA ALA A 418 -19.45 1.05 11.29
C ALA A 418 -20.40 1.59 12.37
N PHE A 419 -20.66 2.89 12.33
CA PHE A 419 -21.66 3.53 13.17
C PHE A 419 -23.05 2.94 12.96
N ASN A 420 -23.50 2.89 11.71
CA ASN A 420 -24.82 2.37 11.37
C ASN A 420 -24.96 0.91 11.80
N TYR A 421 -23.90 0.11 11.64
CA TYR A 421 -23.86 -1.29 12.06
C TYR A 421 -24.01 -1.44 13.58
N ASP A 422 -23.29 -0.64 14.35
CA ASP A 422 -23.34 -0.69 15.82
C ASP A 422 -24.71 -0.24 16.34
N ILE A 423 -25.30 0.82 15.78
CA ILE A 423 -26.65 1.28 16.13
C ILE A 423 -27.68 0.19 15.82
N GLN A 424 -27.62 -0.41 14.62
CA GLN A 424 -28.56 -1.46 14.23
C GLN A 424 -28.45 -2.67 15.16
N THR A 425 -27.24 -3.16 15.40
CA THR A 425 -26.99 -4.34 16.24
C THR A 425 -27.45 -4.09 17.67
N GLN A 426 -27.16 -2.91 18.22
CA GLN A 426 -27.58 -2.57 19.58
C GLN A 426 -29.10 -2.37 19.70
N THR A 427 -29.73 -1.76 18.69
CA THR A 427 -31.20 -1.64 18.63
C THR A 427 -31.87 -3.01 18.63
N VAL A 428 -31.34 -3.99 17.88
CA VAL A 428 -31.86 -5.36 17.87
C VAL A 428 -31.71 -6.04 19.24
N MET A 429 -30.53 -5.93 19.86
CA MET A 429 -30.31 -6.48 21.21
C MET A 429 -31.23 -5.85 22.26
N ASP A 430 -31.49 -4.54 22.16
CA ASP A 430 -32.39 -3.82 23.05
C ASP A 430 -33.84 -4.30 22.87
N ILE A 431 -34.31 -4.47 21.62
CA ILE A 431 -35.63 -5.05 21.32
C ILE A 431 -35.77 -6.45 21.94
N GLU A 432 -34.77 -7.33 21.76
CA GLU A 432 -34.81 -8.70 22.29
C GLU A 432 -34.88 -8.76 23.82
N ARG A 433 -34.36 -7.74 24.53
CA ARG A 433 -34.35 -7.68 26.00
C ARG A 433 -35.53 -6.90 26.58
N ILE A 434 -35.85 -5.73 26.01
CA ILE A 434 -36.83 -4.80 26.55
C ILE A 434 -38.26 -5.27 26.27
N ASP A 435 -38.53 -5.81 25.07
CA ASP A 435 -39.89 -6.18 24.68
C ASP A 435 -40.49 -7.27 25.58
N PRO A 436 -39.80 -8.39 25.89
CA PRO A 436 -40.35 -9.40 26.79
C PRO A 436 -40.59 -8.87 28.20
N VAL A 437 -39.70 -8.02 28.72
CA VAL A 437 -39.83 -7.41 30.05
C VAL A 437 -41.03 -6.47 30.09
N THR A 438 -41.18 -5.62 29.08
CA THR A 438 -42.28 -4.66 28.96
C THR A 438 -43.62 -5.38 28.84
N ILE A 439 -43.73 -6.40 27.99
CA ILE A 439 -44.94 -7.21 27.84
C ILE A 439 -45.30 -7.88 29.17
N THR A 440 -44.32 -8.47 29.86
CA THR A 440 -44.52 -9.11 31.18
C THR A 440 -45.01 -8.09 32.21
N LEU A 441 -44.40 -6.90 32.25
CA LEU A 441 -44.78 -5.84 33.18
C LEU A 441 -46.21 -5.34 32.93
N ILE A 442 -46.58 -5.12 31.66
CA ILE A 442 -47.94 -4.72 31.28
C ILE A 442 -48.95 -5.80 31.70
N LEU A 443 -48.66 -7.07 31.44
CA LEU A 443 -49.53 -8.18 31.85
C LEU A 443 -49.74 -8.20 33.37
N VAL A 444 -48.70 -7.93 34.15
CA VAL A 444 -48.78 -7.86 35.62
C VAL A 444 -49.64 -6.67 36.06
N ILE A 445 -49.37 -5.45 35.58
CA ILE A 445 -50.08 -4.23 35.99
C ILE A 445 -51.57 -4.32 35.64
N VAL A 446 -51.87 -4.72 34.39
CA VAL A 446 -53.25 -4.87 33.93
C VAL A 446 -53.94 -6.04 34.65
N GLY A 447 -53.21 -7.13 34.93
CA GLY A 447 -53.66 -8.23 35.77
C GLY A 447 -54.09 -7.79 37.17
N PHE A 448 -53.28 -6.97 37.83
CA PHE A 448 -53.61 -6.39 39.13
C PHE A 448 -54.83 -5.47 39.06
N PHE A 449 -54.91 -4.61 38.04
CA PHE A 449 -56.00 -3.64 37.90
C PHE A 449 -57.37 -4.30 37.71
N PHE A 450 -57.45 -5.35 36.88
CA PHE A 450 -58.71 -6.02 36.59
C PHE A 450 -59.05 -7.19 37.54
N ALA A 451 -58.16 -7.51 38.51
CA ALA A 451 -58.29 -8.64 39.44
C ALA A 451 -58.71 -9.96 38.75
N SER A 452 -58.30 -10.12 37.49
CA SER A 452 -58.72 -11.20 36.60
C SER A 452 -57.58 -11.51 35.65
N LEU A 453 -57.30 -12.80 35.40
CA LEU A 453 -56.22 -13.23 34.51
C LEU A 453 -56.60 -13.08 33.02
N VAL A 454 -57.90 -13.06 32.72
CA VAL A 454 -58.42 -13.13 31.33
C VAL A 454 -58.83 -11.76 30.79
N ALA A 455 -59.40 -10.89 31.63
CA ALA A 455 -59.78 -9.54 31.22
C ALA A 455 -58.61 -8.67 30.67
N PRO A 456 -57.39 -8.74 31.23
CA PRO A 456 -56.20 -8.03 30.72
C PRO A 456 -55.74 -8.44 29.33
N LEU A 457 -55.97 -9.70 28.94
CA LEU A 457 -55.48 -10.24 27.69
C LEU A 457 -56.15 -9.57 26.49
N ILE A 458 -57.39 -9.09 26.64
CA ILE A 458 -58.14 -8.45 25.56
C ILE A 458 -57.46 -7.15 25.09
N PRO A 459 -57.17 -6.16 25.98
CA PRO A 459 -56.37 -4.99 25.64
C PRO A 459 -55.01 -5.33 25.05
N VAL A 460 -54.27 -6.24 25.67
CA VAL A 460 -52.88 -6.56 25.27
C VAL A 460 -52.84 -7.18 23.88
N ILE A 461 -53.74 -8.14 23.59
CA ILE A 461 -53.85 -8.75 22.27
C ILE A 461 -54.29 -7.72 21.23
N ALA A 462 -55.26 -6.86 21.54
CA ALA A 462 -55.74 -5.83 20.61
C ALA A 462 -54.65 -4.81 20.24
N ILE A 463 -53.88 -4.35 21.22
CA ILE A 463 -52.77 -3.40 20.99
C ILE A 463 -51.64 -4.10 20.24
N GLY A 464 -51.27 -5.32 20.63
CA GLY A 464 -50.26 -6.11 19.93
C GLY A 464 -50.60 -6.36 18.46
N LEU A 465 -51.86 -6.70 18.16
CA LEU A 465 -52.36 -6.82 16.79
C LEU A 465 -52.23 -5.51 16.02
N SER A 466 -52.55 -4.38 16.66
CA SER A 466 -52.49 -3.06 16.05
C SER A 466 -51.06 -2.65 15.73
N ILE A 467 -50.12 -2.89 16.65
CA ILE A 467 -48.68 -2.62 16.44
C ILE A 467 -48.12 -3.47 15.30
N GLY A 468 -48.46 -4.77 15.25
CA GLY A 468 -48.02 -5.66 14.17
C GLY A 468 -48.49 -5.16 12.79
N ILE A 469 -49.76 -4.77 12.66
CA ILE A 469 -50.30 -4.24 11.41
C ILE A 469 -49.67 -2.88 11.05
N ALA A 470 -49.44 -2.03 12.05
CA ALA A 470 -48.77 -0.75 11.86
C ALA A 470 -47.34 -0.94 11.33
N PHE A 471 -46.58 -1.91 11.85
CA PHE A 471 -45.27 -2.27 11.32
C PHE A 471 -45.35 -2.83 9.88
N GLY A 472 -46.35 -3.66 9.57
CA GLY A 472 -46.59 -4.10 8.19
C GLY A 472 -46.84 -2.94 7.22
N LEU A 473 -47.59 -1.92 7.67
CA LEU A 473 -47.81 -0.68 6.92
C LEU A 473 -46.52 0.14 6.76
N VAL A 474 -45.72 0.27 7.81
CA VAL A 474 -44.42 0.96 7.76
C VAL A 474 -43.51 0.30 6.73
N PHE A 475 -43.45 -1.02 6.68
CA PHE A 475 -42.73 -1.74 5.63
C PHE A 475 -43.28 -1.42 4.24
N ALA A 476 -44.60 -1.50 4.04
CA ALA A 476 -45.22 -1.21 2.74
C ALA A 476 -44.91 0.22 2.25
N VAL A 477 -44.93 1.21 3.14
CA VAL A 477 -44.52 2.60 2.83
C VAL A 477 -43.03 2.66 2.54
N GLY A 478 -42.22 2.00 3.37
CA GLY A 478 -40.77 1.92 3.26
C GLY A 478 -40.26 1.34 1.94
N SER A 479 -40.96 0.32 1.44
CA SER A 479 -40.58 -0.38 0.21
C SER A 479 -41.08 0.31 -1.05
N VAL A 480 -42.23 1.00 -1.00
CA VAL A 480 -42.91 1.53 -2.20
C VAL A 480 -42.78 3.04 -2.37
N ILE A 481 -42.76 3.79 -1.26
CA ILE A 481 -42.87 5.26 -1.31
C ILE A 481 -41.53 5.92 -0.99
N THR A 482 -41.00 5.69 0.22
CA THR A 482 -39.79 6.35 0.71
C THR A 482 -39.19 5.58 1.87
N LYS A 483 -37.87 5.71 2.08
CA LYS A 483 -37.19 5.10 3.22
C LYS A 483 -37.67 5.72 4.54
N VAL A 484 -37.75 4.91 5.58
CA VAL A 484 -38.31 5.30 6.89
C VAL A 484 -37.18 5.57 7.88
N HIS A 485 -37.29 6.66 8.65
CA HIS A 485 -36.31 6.99 9.68
C HIS A 485 -36.40 6.02 10.87
N TYR A 486 -35.28 5.59 11.44
CA TYR A 486 -35.25 4.55 12.49
C TYR A 486 -36.05 4.89 13.75
N LEU A 487 -36.16 6.18 14.11
CA LEU A 487 -37.00 6.64 15.24
C LEU A 487 -38.46 6.21 15.15
N VAL A 488 -38.97 5.87 13.96
CA VAL A 488 -40.33 5.34 13.82
C VAL A 488 -40.48 4.00 14.54
N LEU A 489 -39.45 3.13 14.54
CA LEU A 489 -39.48 1.85 15.25
C LEU A 489 -39.62 2.01 16.77
N THR A 490 -39.03 3.07 17.33
CA THR A 490 -39.01 3.29 18.78
C THR A 490 -40.25 4.05 19.23
N LEU A 491 -40.64 5.09 18.49
CA LEU A 491 -41.77 5.95 18.86
C LEU A 491 -43.13 5.30 18.59
N LEU A 492 -43.25 4.45 17.56
CA LEU A 492 -44.53 3.85 17.18
C LEU A 492 -45.06 2.90 18.27
N PRO A 493 -44.31 1.90 18.77
CA PRO A 493 -44.78 1.04 19.85
C PRO A 493 -45.08 1.81 21.13
N VAL A 494 -44.23 2.76 21.51
CA VAL A 494 -44.43 3.58 22.73
C VAL A 494 -45.71 4.39 22.63
N SER A 495 -45.95 5.03 21.49
CA SER A 495 -47.17 5.83 21.26
C SER A 495 -48.43 4.97 21.23
N MET A 496 -48.36 3.80 20.57
CA MET A 496 -49.50 2.87 20.47
C MET A 496 -49.80 2.15 21.79
N LEU A 497 -48.78 1.80 22.56
CA LEU A 497 -48.96 1.24 23.90
C LEU A 497 -49.57 2.27 24.85
N GLY A 498 -49.06 3.51 24.86
CA GLY A 498 -49.61 4.59 25.68
C GLY A 498 -51.07 4.88 25.34
N ALA A 499 -51.33 5.39 24.14
CA ALA A 499 -52.68 5.77 23.74
C ALA A 499 -53.63 4.56 23.65
N GLY A 500 -53.15 3.42 23.14
CA GLY A 500 -53.96 2.21 22.98
C GLY A 500 -54.39 1.59 24.30
N SER A 501 -53.51 1.59 25.32
CA SER A 501 -53.87 1.09 26.65
C SER A 501 -54.90 1.98 27.34
N ASP A 502 -54.75 3.31 27.24
CA ASP A 502 -55.72 4.28 27.77
C ASP A 502 -57.11 4.10 27.15
N TYR A 503 -57.19 3.97 25.82
CA TYR A 503 -58.48 3.73 25.14
C TYR A 503 -59.08 2.38 25.53
N CYS A 504 -58.26 1.32 25.63
CA CYS A 504 -58.75 0.01 26.01
C CYS A 504 -59.30 0.01 27.45
N ILE A 505 -58.60 0.63 28.39
CA ILE A 505 -59.06 0.75 29.78
C ILE A 505 -60.36 1.57 29.84
N PHE A 506 -60.43 2.70 29.13
CA PHE A 506 -61.63 3.53 29.08
C PHE A 506 -62.84 2.74 28.56
N LEU A 507 -62.70 2.05 27.42
CA LEU A 507 -63.79 1.27 26.82
C LEU A 507 -64.24 0.10 27.71
N VAL A 508 -63.29 -0.63 28.29
CA VAL A 508 -63.61 -1.75 29.19
C VAL A 508 -64.28 -1.25 30.46
N SER A 509 -63.79 -0.15 31.05
CA SER A 509 -64.38 0.44 32.26
C SER A 509 -65.83 0.87 32.01
N ARG A 510 -66.11 1.50 30.85
CA ARG A 510 -67.45 1.93 30.47
C ARG A 510 -68.39 0.75 30.25
N TYR A 511 -67.92 -0.30 29.58
CA TYR A 511 -68.69 -1.54 29.42
C TYR A 511 -69.04 -2.17 30.77
N VAL A 512 -68.11 -2.22 31.72
CA VAL A 512 -68.36 -2.74 33.08
C VAL A 512 -69.36 -1.88 33.83
N GLU A 513 -69.30 -0.55 33.71
CA GLU A 513 -70.25 0.38 34.30
C GLU A 513 -71.67 0.13 33.77
N GLU A 514 -71.84 0.07 32.46
CA GLU A 514 -73.14 -0.19 31.81
C GLU A 514 -73.72 -1.56 32.23
N ARG A 515 -72.87 -2.58 32.35
CA ARG A 515 -73.26 -3.91 32.86
C ARG A 515 -73.68 -3.87 34.34
N LYS A 516 -73.03 -3.06 35.18
CA LYS A 516 -73.40 -2.86 36.59
C LYS A 516 -74.72 -2.11 36.75
N THR A 517 -75.08 -1.23 35.81
CA THR A 517 -76.38 -0.53 35.79
C THR A 517 -77.57 -1.40 35.34
N GLY A 518 -77.34 -2.70 35.10
CA GLY A 518 -78.41 -3.66 34.80
C GLY A 518 -78.74 -3.83 33.31
N ARG A 519 -77.97 -3.21 32.40
CA ARG A 519 -78.20 -3.34 30.96
C ARG A 519 -77.85 -4.74 30.43
N GLY A 520 -78.62 -5.20 29.44
CA GLY A 520 -78.36 -6.44 28.71
C GLY A 520 -76.99 -6.40 28.00
N LYS A 521 -76.41 -7.56 27.68
CA LYS A 521 -75.07 -7.65 27.08
C LYS A 521 -75.00 -6.88 25.75
N THR A 522 -76.04 -6.95 24.94
CA THR A 522 -76.18 -6.21 23.67
C THR A 522 -76.41 -4.73 23.84
N ASP A 523 -76.97 -4.30 24.97
CA ASP A 523 -77.29 -2.89 25.24
C ASP A 523 -76.13 -2.17 25.96
N SER A 524 -75.14 -2.94 26.43
CA SER A 524 -73.95 -2.45 27.12
C SER A 524 -72.74 -2.26 26.20
N VAL A 525 -72.76 -2.87 25.00
CA VAL A 525 -71.76 -2.69 23.92
C VAL A 525 -72.27 -1.63 22.95
#